data_AF-A0ABD3ZV29-F1
#
_entry.id   AF-A0ABD3ZV29-F1
#
_cell.length_a   1.000
_cell.length_b   1.000
_cell.length_c   1.000
_cell.angle_alpha   90.00
_cell.angle_beta   90.00
_cell.angle_gamma   90.00
#
_symmetry.space_group_name_H-M   'P 1'
#
loop_
_entity.id
_entity.type
_entity.pdbx_description
1 polymer ?
#
loop_
_entity_poly.entity_id
_entity_poly.type
_entity_poly.pdbx_seq_one_letter_code
_entity_poly.pdbx_strand_id
1 'polypeptide(L)'
;MAINELELNKMSNGEIDMLMDKVLSLKVNRLSEDFIKMADKQKELELQVEQLSLKESENAEEISKMEGKFKEYDETFFTFQHDKSGKFMEFKNAAKSKVFDYVKPIGSPEHLLFYRGLLMQCYGKVSEALNVPNTSSININDFEAALKIVKRWTPSRKYIDKKINEYIAMHENNSLQQEKVNALFTYLEKTEEGTKGGII
;
A
#
# COMPACT_ATOMS: atom_id res chain seq x y z
N MET A 1 12.04 69.95 -30.54
CA MET A 1 11.89 71.40 -30.71
C MET A 1 10.43 71.68 -30.96
N ALA A 2 9.76 72.41 -30.06
CA ALA A 2 8.37 72.81 -30.26
C ALA A 2 8.36 74.11 -31.08
N ILE A 3 7.70 74.11 -32.23
CA ILE A 3 7.46 75.31 -33.04
C ILE A 3 6.29 76.04 -32.39
N ASN A 4 6.45 77.33 -32.06
CA ASN A 4 5.38 78.14 -31.47
C ASN A 4 4.44 78.68 -32.57
N GLU A 5 3.16 78.94 -32.25
CA GLU A 5 2.12 79.42 -33.19
C GLU A 5 2.53 80.65 -34.02
N LEU A 6 3.37 81.51 -33.45
CA LEU A 6 3.90 82.72 -34.10
C LEU A 6 4.85 82.43 -35.28
N GLU A 7 5.50 81.27 -35.28
CA GLU A 7 6.38 80.81 -36.38
C GLU A 7 5.57 80.11 -37.48
N LEU A 8 4.53 79.35 -37.11
CA LEU A 8 3.59 78.72 -38.05
C LEU A 8 2.85 79.74 -38.92
N ASN A 9 2.42 80.86 -38.34
CA ASN A 9 1.70 81.92 -39.06
C ASN A 9 2.56 82.70 -40.09
N LYS A 10 3.88 82.50 -40.10
CA LYS A 10 4.82 83.12 -41.07
C LYS A 10 5.23 82.18 -42.19
N MET A 11 4.85 80.90 -42.11
CA MET A 11 5.18 79.90 -43.12
C MET A 11 4.24 80.01 -44.32
N SER A 12 4.77 79.76 -45.52
CA SER A 12 3.94 79.58 -46.72
C SER A 12 3.17 78.25 -46.66
N ASN A 13 2.06 78.16 -47.38
CA ASN A 13 1.25 76.93 -47.42
C ASN A 13 2.07 75.69 -47.82
N GLY A 14 3.03 75.83 -48.75
CA GLY A 14 3.92 74.71 -49.13
C GLY A 14 4.88 74.26 -48.03
N GLU A 15 5.35 75.19 -47.18
CA GLU A 15 6.18 74.84 -46.02
C GLU A 15 5.35 74.16 -44.92
N ILE A 16 4.07 74.53 -44.76
CA ILE A 16 3.13 73.88 -43.84
C ILE A 16 2.85 72.44 -44.29
N ASP A 17 2.60 72.21 -45.58
CA ASP A 17 2.36 70.89 -46.14
C ASP A 17 3.56 69.95 -45.95
N MET A 18 4.78 70.43 -46.24
CA MET A 18 6.01 69.66 -46.00
C MET A 18 6.20 69.30 -44.53
N LEU A 19 5.81 70.21 -43.61
CA LEU A 19 5.92 69.98 -42.18
C LEU A 19 4.88 68.95 -41.71
N MET A 20 3.65 68.99 -42.24
CA MET A 20 2.62 67.98 -41.97
C MET A 20 3.02 66.60 -42.49
N ASP A 21 3.55 66.49 -43.70
CA ASP A 21 4.06 65.22 -44.26
C ASP A 21 5.17 64.63 -43.38
N LYS A 22 6.07 65.46 -42.88
CA LYS A 22 7.14 65.03 -41.98
C LYS A 22 6.61 64.56 -40.63
N VAL A 23 5.60 65.24 -40.07
CA VAL A 23 4.93 64.81 -38.83
C VAL A 23 4.18 63.49 -39.01
N LEU A 24 3.49 63.32 -40.15
CA LEU A 24 2.80 62.08 -40.51
C LEU A 24 3.79 60.92 -40.65
N SER A 25 4.88 61.12 -41.39
CA SER A 25 5.94 60.12 -41.54
C SER A 25 6.53 59.69 -40.19
N LEU A 26 6.81 60.64 -39.29
CA LEU A 26 7.31 60.33 -37.95
C LEU A 26 6.30 59.54 -37.10
N LYS A 27 5.01 59.86 -37.19
CA LYS A 27 3.95 59.10 -36.50
C LYS A 27 3.83 57.67 -37.04
N VAL A 28 3.88 57.50 -38.36
CA VAL A 28 3.82 56.17 -39.01
C VAL A 28 5.03 55.32 -38.62
N ASN A 29 6.23 55.89 -38.64
CA ASN A 29 7.44 55.17 -38.24
C ASN A 29 7.37 54.71 -36.78
N ARG A 30 6.90 55.58 -35.87
CA ARG A 30 6.73 55.23 -34.46
C ARG A 30 5.71 54.11 -34.24
N LEU A 31 4.57 54.18 -34.93
CA LEU A 31 3.56 53.12 -34.89
C LEU A 31 4.11 51.79 -35.43
N SER A 32 4.90 51.83 -36.51
CA SER A 32 5.55 50.64 -37.08
C SER A 32 6.50 49.98 -36.08
N GLU A 33 7.33 50.77 -35.38
CA GLU A 33 8.20 50.26 -34.32
C GLU A 33 7.42 49.64 -33.16
N ASP A 34 6.31 50.26 -32.75
CA ASP A 34 5.45 49.73 -31.68
C ASP A 34 4.77 48.42 -32.12
N PHE A 35 4.34 48.31 -33.38
CA PHE A 35 3.80 47.06 -33.94
C PHE A 35 4.81 45.92 -33.94
N ILE A 36 6.06 46.18 -34.32
CA ILE A 36 7.12 45.17 -34.30
C ILE A 36 7.36 44.67 -32.87
N LYS A 37 7.47 45.58 -31.90
CA LYS A 37 7.64 45.22 -30.48
C LYS A 37 6.47 44.40 -29.94
N MET A 38 5.24 44.74 -30.34
CA MET A 38 4.05 43.98 -29.95
C MET A 38 4.06 42.57 -30.55
N ALA A 39 4.45 42.42 -31.82
CA ALA A 39 4.57 41.11 -32.47
C ALA A 39 5.64 40.22 -31.81
N ASP A 40 6.79 40.79 -31.45
CA ASP A 40 7.84 40.06 -30.73
C ASP A 40 7.37 39.62 -29.35
N LYS A 41 6.67 40.50 -28.62
CA LYS A 41 6.11 40.18 -27.30
C LYS A 41 5.01 39.11 -27.37
N GLN A 42 4.21 39.11 -28.45
CA GLN A 42 3.21 38.08 -28.67
C GLN A 42 3.87 36.71 -28.87
N LYS A 43 4.93 36.61 -29.68
CA LYS A 43 5.69 35.36 -29.86
C LYS A 43 6.29 34.86 -28.56
N GLU A 44 6.83 35.76 -27.73
CA GLU A 44 7.39 35.39 -26.43
C GLU A 44 6.32 34.82 -25.50
N LEU A 45 5.12 35.42 -25.47
CA LEU A 45 3.98 34.93 -24.70
C LEU A 45 3.49 33.56 -25.19
N GLU A 46 3.41 33.36 -26.51
CA GLU A 46 3.03 32.06 -27.10
C GLU A 46 4.01 30.96 -26.67
N LEU A 47 5.31 31.25 -26.69
CA LEU A 47 6.35 30.31 -26.23
C LEU A 47 6.22 29.99 -24.73
N GLN A 48 5.93 31.01 -23.90
CA GLN A 48 5.72 30.80 -22.46
C GLN A 48 4.48 29.94 -22.18
N VAL A 49 3.39 30.16 -22.92
CA VAL A 49 2.16 29.36 -22.81
C VAL A 49 2.42 27.90 -23.18
N GLU A 50 3.17 27.64 -24.26
CA GLU A 50 3.52 26.28 -24.68
C GLU A 50 4.38 25.57 -23.61
N GLN A 51 5.37 26.25 -23.04
CA GLN A 51 6.18 25.73 -21.94
C GLN A 51 5.36 25.43 -20.68
N LEU A 52 4.41 26.30 -20.33
CA LEU A 52 3.52 26.08 -19.19
C LEU A 52 2.60 24.88 -19.42
N SER A 53 2.08 24.72 -20.64
CA SER A 53 1.24 23.58 -21.01
C SER A 53 2.00 22.25 -20.91
N LEU A 54 3.25 22.20 -21.36
CA LEU A 54 4.12 21.02 -21.20
C LEU A 54 4.33 20.69 -19.72
N LYS A 55 4.67 21.70 -18.91
CA LYS A 55 4.90 21.52 -17.47
C LYS A 55 3.64 21.08 -16.72
N GLU A 56 2.47 21.57 -17.12
CA GLU A 56 1.19 21.14 -16.55
C GLU A 56 0.92 19.65 -16.85
N SER A 57 1.21 19.20 -18.07
CA SER A 57 1.10 17.79 -18.44
C SER A 57 2.06 16.90 -17.65
N GLU A 58 3.32 17.31 -17.49
CA GLU A 58 4.32 16.59 -16.69
C GLU A 58 3.87 16.47 -15.22
N ASN A 59 3.40 17.57 -14.63
CA ASN A 59 2.88 17.58 -13.26
C ASN A 59 1.66 16.66 -13.08
N ALA A 60 0.74 16.65 -14.05
CA ALA A 60 -0.44 15.77 -14.00
C ALA A 60 -0.05 14.29 -14.02
N GLU A 61 0.96 13.93 -14.81
CA GLU A 61 1.49 12.57 -14.86
C GLU A 61 2.18 12.17 -13.54
N GLU A 62 2.93 13.08 -12.92
CA GLU A 62 3.54 12.86 -11.60
C GLU A 62 2.50 12.67 -10.49
N ILE A 63 1.44 13.49 -10.49
CA ILE A 63 0.32 13.36 -9.54
C ILE A 63 -0.33 11.98 -9.69
N SER A 64 -0.64 11.56 -10.92
CA SER A 64 -1.23 10.24 -11.20
C SER A 64 -0.33 9.09 -10.73
N LYS A 65 1.00 9.19 -10.95
CA LYS A 65 1.97 8.21 -10.43
C LYS A 65 2.01 8.16 -8.91
N MET A 66 1.91 9.32 -8.24
CA MET A 66 1.88 9.38 -6.77
C MET A 66 0.59 8.80 -6.19
N GLU A 67 -0.56 9.10 -6.79
CA GLU A 67 -1.85 8.53 -6.37
C GLU A 67 -1.87 7.00 -6.45
N GLY A 68 -1.28 6.43 -7.52
CA GLY A 68 -1.11 4.98 -7.65
C GLY A 68 -0.29 4.38 -6.50
N LYS A 69 0.83 5.01 -6.16
CA LYS A 69 1.68 4.58 -5.03
C LYS A 69 0.95 4.68 -3.69
N PHE A 70 0.18 5.74 -3.44
CA PHE A 70 -0.57 5.90 -2.19
C PHE A 70 -1.59 4.79 -1.99
N LYS A 71 -2.29 4.36 -3.05
CA LYS A 71 -3.22 3.21 -2.96
C LYS A 71 -2.50 1.91 -2.58
N GLU A 72 -1.35 1.64 -3.18
CA GLU A 72 -0.55 0.45 -2.84
C GLU A 72 -0.04 0.50 -1.38
N TYR A 73 0.33 1.68 -0.89
CA TYR A 73 0.73 1.89 0.51
C TYR A 73 -0.44 1.68 1.48
N ASP A 74 -1.64 2.19 1.18
CA ASP A 74 -2.80 2.01 2.05
C ASP A 74 -3.14 0.52 2.22
N GLU A 75 -3.14 -0.26 1.14
CA GLU A 75 -3.49 -1.69 1.22
C GLU A 75 -2.48 -2.52 2.01
N THR A 76 -1.19 -2.16 1.97
CA THR A 76 -0.14 -2.90 2.70
C THR A 76 0.00 -2.47 4.16
N PHE A 77 -0.23 -1.19 4.48
CA PHE A 77 0.02 -0.65 5.82
C PHE A 77 -1.00 -1.12 6.86
N PHE A 78 -2.24 -1.39 6.45
CA PHE A 78 -3.30 -1.83 7.36
C PHE A 78 -3.33 -3.35 7.57
N THR A 79 -2.17 -4.01 7.64
CA THR A 79 -2.10 -5.47 7.89
C THR A 79 -1.42 -5.81 9.22
N PHE A 80 -1.65 -7.02 9.73
CA PHE A 80 -0.99 -7.52 10.95
C PHE A 80 0.53 -7.48 10.90
N GLN A 81 1.14 -7.60 9.71
CA GLN A 81 2.58 -7.48 9.50
C GLN A 81 3.12 -6.10 9.91
N HIS A 82 2.31 -5.06 9.73
CA HIS A 82 2.66 -3.66 10.01
C HIS A 82 1.93 -3.11 11.25
N ASP A 83 1.29 -3.99 12.03
CA ASP A 83 0.52 -3.61 13.20
C ASP A 83 1.40 -3.03 14.32
N LYS A 84 1.11 -1.78 14.69
CA LYS A 84 1.67 -1.09 15.85
C LYS A 84 0.70 -1.00 17.04
N SER A 85 -0.55 -1.41 16.85
CA SER A 85 -1.62 -1.34 17.86
C SER A 85 -1.61 -2.51 18.85
N GLY A 86 -0.93 -3.62 18.51
CA GLY A 86 -0.83 -4.81 19.36
C GLY A 86 -1.89 -5.88 19.07
N LYS A 87 -2.84 -5.60 18.18
CA LYS A 87 -3.87 -6.53 17.71
C LYS A 87 -3.29 -7.84 17.18
N PHE A 88 -2.15 -7.82 16.48
CA PHE A 88 -1.53 -9.05 16.01
C PHE A 88 -1.02 -9.92 17.17
N MET A 89 -0.49 -9.30 18.22
CA MET A 89 -0.10 -10.03 19.43
C MET A 89 -1.30 -10.59 20.17
N GLU A 90 -2.38 -9.82 20.28
CA GLU A 90 -3.63 -10.28 20.88
C GLU A 90 -4.22 -11.47 20.12
N PHE A 91 -4.28 -11.40 18.79
CA PHE A 91 -4.67 -12.50 17.93
C PHE A 91 -3.83 -13.76 18.17
N LYS A 92 -2.49 -13.62 18.19
CA LYS A 92 -1.58 -14.75 18.46
C LYS A 92 -1.83 -15.34 19.84
N ASN A 93 -2.08 -14.53 20.86
CA ASN A 93 -2.35 -15.00 22.20
C ASN A 93 -3.70 -15.72 22.29
N ALA A 94 -4.74 -15.21 21.62
CA ALA A 94 -6.03 -15.88 21.54
C ALA A 94 -5.91 -17.25 20.86
N ALA A 95 -5.17 -17.35 19.75
CA ALA A 95 -4.93 -18.61 19.06
C ALA A 95 -4.14 -19.60 19.92
N LYS A 96 -3.07 -19.15 20.58
CA LYS A 96 -2.30 -19.96 21.52
C LYS A 96 -3.17 -20.48 22.66
N SER A 97 -3.95 -19.60 23.29
CA SER A 97 -4.87 -19.97 24.38
C SER A 97 -5.88 -21.01 23.92
N LYS A 98 -6.50 -20.79 22.75
CA LYS A 98 -7.48 -21.73 22.20
C LYS A 98 -6.88 -23.11 21.92
N VAL A 99 -5.68 -23.16 21.33
CA VAL A 99 -4.99 -24.42 21.07
C VAL A 99 -4.57 -25.09 22.37
N PHE A 100 -4.14 -24.30 23.35
CA PHE A 100 -3.72 -24.80 24.65
C PHE A 100 -4.84 -25.53 25.41
N ASP A 101 -6.10 -25.11 25.24
CA ASP A 101 -7.25 -25.81 25.85
C ASP A 101 -7.33 -27.30 25.47
N TYR A 102 -6.82 -27.67 24.30
CA TYR A 102 -6.82 -29.04 23.78
C TYR A 102 -5.61 -29.86 24.19
N VAL A 103 -4.51 -29.22 24.58
CA VAL A 103 -3.22 -29.90 24.80
C VAL A 103 -2.63 -29.66 26.17
N LYS A 104 -3.34 -28.94 27.05
CA LYS A 104 -2.91 -28.71 28.44
C LYS A 104 -2.77 -30.02 29.22
N PRO A 105 -1.90 -30.07 30.25
CA PRO A 105 -0.97 -29.02 30.69
C PRO A 105 0.29 -28.89 29.82
N ILE A 106 1.09 -27.83 30.02
CA ILE A 106 2.41 -27.68 29.37
C ILE A 106 3.26 -28.91 29.72
N GLY A 107 3.89 -29.50 28.70
CA GLY A 107 4.77 -30.67 28.85
C GLY A 107 4.03 -32.01 28.89
N SER A 108 2.69 -32.01 28.76
CA SER A 108 1.93 -33.24 28.50
C SER A 108 2.33 -33.88 27.16
N PRO A 109 2.09 -35.19 26.97
CA PRO A 109 2.22 -35.83 25.67
C PRO A 109 1.49 -35.07 24.56
N GLU A 110 0.27 -34.62 24.83
CA GLU A 110 -0.57 -33.86 23.91
C GLU A 110 0.11 -32.53 23.50
N HIS A 111 0.70 -31.83 24.48
CA HIS A 111 1.40 -30.57 24.25
C HIS A 111 2.64 -30.78 23.37
N LEU A 112 3.48 -31.76 23.72
CA LEU A 112 4.74 -32.04 23.02
C LEU A 112 4.53 -32.50 21.57
N LEU A 113 3.46 -33.27 21.35
CA LEU A 113 3.14 -33.81 20.04
C LEU A 113 2.39 -32.80 19.18
N PHE A 114 1.33 -32.16 19.68
CA PHE A 114 0.34 -31.53 18.82
C PHE A 114 0.32 -29.99 18.87
N TYR A 115 0.82 -29.35 19.94
CA TYR A 115 0.65 -27.90 20.15
C TYR A 115 1.07 -27.05 18.94
N ARG A 116 2.31 -27.22 18.47
CA ARG A 116 2.84 -26.44 17.34
C ARG A 116 2.07 -26.69 16.04
N GLY A 117 1.72 -27.94 15.78
CA GLY A 117 0.99 -28.32 14.56
C GLY A 117 -0.44 -27.78 14.56
N LEU A 118 -1.13 -27.89 15.69
CA LEU A 118 -2.48 -27.34 15.88
C LEU A 118 -2.50 -25.82 15.79
N LEU A 119 -1.49 -25.14 16.30
CA LEU A 119 -1.35 -23.69 16.14
C LEU A 119 -1.23 -23.28 14.67
N MET A 120 -0.43 -24.01 13.88
CA MET A 120 -0.32 -23.76 12.43
C MET A 120 -1.63 -24.04 11.69
N GLN A 121 -2.37 -25.09 12.09
CA GLN A 121 -3.70 -25.38 11.52
C GLN A 121 -4.71 -24.27 11.86
N CYS A 122 -4.71 -23.77 13.09
CA CYS A 122 -5.56 -22.65 13.51
C CYS A 122 -5.25 -21.39 12.69
N TYR A 123 -3.97 -21.03 12.53
CA TYR A 123 -3.57 -19.91 11.69
C TYR A 123 -3.97 -20.10 10.23
N GLY A 124 -3.72 -21.28 9.66
CA GLY A 124 -4.10 -21.59 8.29
C GLY A 124 -5.61 -21.47 8.05
N LYS A 125 -6.43 -21.91 9.01
CA LYS A 125 -7.90 -21.79 8.92
C LYS A 125 -8.39 -20.35 8.99
N VAL A 126 -7.74 -19.51 9.79
CA VAL A 126 -8.07 -18.07 9.83
C VAL A 126 -7.70 -17.40 8.51
N SER A 127 -6.49 -17.63 7.99
CA SER A 127 -6.06 -17.02 6.73
C SER A 127 -6.90 -17.49 5.54
N GLU A 128 -7.24 -18.78 5.48
CA GLU A 128 -8.15 -19.34 4.47
C GLU A 128 -9.54 -18.70 4.53
N ALA A 129 -10.12 -18.58 5.73
CA ALA A 129 -11.45 -18.00 5.91
C ALA A 129 -11.52 -16.49 5.57
N LEU A 130 -10.41 -15.77 5.71
CA LEU A 130 -10.29 -14.36 5.33
C LEU A 130 -9.73 -14.15 3.92
N ASN A 131 -9.51 -15.23 3.16
CA ASN A 131 -8.97 -15.20 1.80
C ASN A 131 -7.63 -14.44 1.69
N VAL A 132 -6.74 -14.64 2.65
CA VAL A 132 -5.40 -14.05 2.65
C VAL A 132 -4.30 -15.13 2.64
N PRO A 133 -3.10 -14.84 2.10
CA PRO A 133 -2.05 -15.84 1.99
C PRO A 133 -1.58 -16.41 3.34
N ASN A 134 -1.57 -15.58 4.39
CA ASN A 134 -1.17 -15.97 5.74
C ASN A 134 -1.72 -14.96 6.76
N THR A 135 -1.56 -15.27 8.05
CA THR A 135 -2.10 -14.42 9.13
C THR A 135 -1.45 -13.05 9.23
N SER A 136 -0.20 -12.87 8.77
CA SER A 136 0.46 -11.56 8.75
C SER A 136 -0.18 -10.61 7.73
N SER A 137 -0.77 -11.16 6.66
CA SER A 137 -1.48 -10.41 5.62
C SER A 137 -2.94 -10.05 5.98
N ILE A 138 -3.43 -10.44 7.16
CA ILE A 138 -4.79 -10.08 7.60
C ILE A 138 -4.87 -8.57 7.78
N ASN A 139 -5.92 -7.95 7.23
CA ASN A 139 -6.18 -6.53 7.44
C ASN A 139 -6.54 -6.27 8.92
N ILE A 140 -6.03 -5.18 9.50
CA ILE A 140 -6.27 -4.78 10.89
C ILE A 140 -7.77 -4.56 11.17
N ASN A 141 -8.53 -4.17 10.15
CA ASN A 141 -9.98 -4.00 10.24
C ASN A 141 -10.72 -5.35 10.39
N ASP A 142 -10.12 -6.45 9.94
CA ASP A 142 -10.66 -7.80 10.08
C ASP A 142 -10.27 -8.48 11.40
N PHE A 143 -9.67 -7.75 12.33
CA PHE A 143 -9.21 -8.27 13.62
C PHE A 143 -10.30 -9.01 14.40
N GLU A 144 -11.49 -8.42 14.54
CA GLU A 144 -12.60 -9.04 15.25
C GLU A 144 -13.11 -10.31 14.56
N ALA A 145 -13.12 -10.31 13.22
CA ALA A 145 -13.48 -11.48 12.43
C ALA A 145 -12.47 -12.61 12.64
N ALA A 146 -11.16 -12.30 12.63
CA ALA A 146 -10.09 -13.24 12.91
C ALA A 146 -10.24 -13.87 14.31
N LEU A 147 -10.51 -13.07 15.35
CA LEU A 147 -10.74 -13.58 16.71
C LEU A 147 -11.98 -14.48 16.80
N LYS A 148 -13.05 -14.15 16.09
CA LYS A 148 -14.27 -14.97 16.06
C LYS A 148 -14.02 -16.34 15.42
N ILE A 149 -13.20 -16.40 14.37
CA ILE A 149 -12.79 -17.66 13.74
C ILE A 149 -11.95 -18.48 14.73
N VAL A 150 -10.96 -17.88 15.39
CA VAL A 150 -10.15 -18.55 16.41
C VAL A 150 -11.02 -19.15 17.51
N LYS A 151 -11.95 -18.38 18.08
CA LYS A 151 -12.82 -18.86 19.18
C LYS A 151 -13.63 -20.11 18.80
N ARG A 152 -14.04 -20.21 17.53
CA ARG A 152 -14.84 -21.31 16.98
C ARG A 152 -14.00 -22.47 16.44
N TRP A 153 -12.69 -22.28 16.29
CA TRP A 153 -11.83 -23.29 15.70
C TRP A 153 -11.70 -24.52 16.61
N THR A 154 -11.78 -25.69 16.00
CA THR A 154 -11.58 -27.00 16.64
C THR A 154 -10.63 -27.83 15.78
N PRO A 155 -9.71 -28.59 16.38
CA PRO A 155 -8.92 -29.54 15.63
C PRO A 155 -9.82 -30.61 14.98
N SER A 156 -9.43 -31.11 13.82
CA SER A 156 -10.14 -32.22 13.17
C SER A 156 -9.54 -33.56 13.56
N ARG A 157 -10.37 -34.58 13.76
CA ARG A 157 -9.91 -35.93 14.08
C ARG A 157 -8.96 -36.51 13.03
N LYS A 158 -9.32 -36.32 11.77
CA LYS A 158 -8.49 -36.67 10.60
C LYS A 158 -7.06 -36.12 10.69
N TYR A 159 -6.88 -34.90 11.20
CA TYR A 159 -5.56 -34.30 11.36
C TYR A 159 -4.76 -34.97 12.50
N ILE A 160 -5.42 -35.27 13.63
CA ILE A 160 -4.78 -35.96 14.76
C ILE A 160 -4.30 -37.35 14.34
N ASP A 161 -5.16 -38.13 13.69
CA ASP A 161 -4.82 -39.48 13.21
C ASP A 161 -3.65 -39.42 12.21
N LYS A 162 -3.68 -38.46 11.28
CA LYS A 162 -2.57 -38.23 10.34
C LYS A 162 -1.25 -37.96 11.08
N LYS A 163 -1.27 -37.12 12.12
CA LYS A 163 -0.06 -36.76 12.87
C LYS A 163 0.48 -37.93 13.70
N ILE A 164 -0.39 -38.74 14.28
CA ILE A 164 0.00 -39.97 14.98
C ILE A 164 0.75 -40.89 14.01
N ASN A 165 0.18 -41.15 12.82
CA ASN A 165 0.81 -41.99 11.81
C ASN A 165 2.15 -41.43 11.31
N GLU A 166 2.24 -40.11 11.12
CA GLU A 166 3.51 -39.45 10.80
C GLU A 166 4.56 -39.69 11.89
N TYR A 167 4.20 -39.59 13.18
CA TYR A 167 5.13 -39.83 14.27
C TYR A 167 5.56 -41.28 14.40
N ILE A 168 4.65 -42.24 14.17
CA ILE A 168 4.99 -43.66 14.11
C ILE A 168 6.02 -43.91 13.01
N ALA A 169 5.76 -43.44 11.79
CA ALA A 169 6.69 -43.59 10.66
C ALA A 169 8.04 -42.89 10.91
N MET A 170 8.04 -41.72 11.57
CA MET A 170 9.28 -41.04 11.94
C MET A 170 10.10 -41.81 12.99
N HIS A 171 9.43 -42.46 13.94
CA HIS A 171 10.06 -43.32 14.95
C HIS A 171 10.66 -44.57 14.30
N GLU A 172 9.92 -45.25 13.41
CA GLU A 172 10.42 -46.42 12.66
C GLU A 172 11.68 -46.08 11.85
N ASN A 173 11.77 -44.85 11.33
CA ASN A 173 12.93 -44.34 10.62
C ASN A 173 14.02 -43.72 11.51
N ASN A 174 13.93 -43.86 12.85
CA ASN A 174 14.87 -43.29 13.84
C ASN A 174 15.08 -41.76 13.69
N SER A 175 14.07 -41.05 13.19
CA SER A 175 14.11 -39.60 12.93
C SER A 175 13.30 -38.77 13.93
N LEU A 176 12.53 -39.43 14.80
CA LEU A 176 11.76 -38.77 15.86
C LEU A 176 12.64 -38.56 17.10
N GLN A 177 12.63 -37.33 17.64
CA GLN A 177 13.36 -37.00 18.87
C GLN A 177 12.87 -37.83 20.06
N GLN A 178 13.78 -38.28 20.93
CA GLN A 178 13.46 -39.18 22.04
C GLN A 178 12.35 -38.67 22.95
N GLU A 179 12.32 -37.36 23.25
CA GLU A 179 11.24 -36.74 24.04
C GLU A 179 9.87 -36.97 23.40
N LYS A 180 9.78 -36.85 22.06
CA LYS A 180 8.55 -37.09 21.31
C LYS A 180 8.22 -38.57 21.16
N VAL A 181 9.22 -39.45 21.13
CA VAL A 181 9.02 -40.90 21.17
C VAL A 181 8.34 -41.30 22.48
N ASN A 182 8.89 -40.84 23.61
CA ASN A 182 8.31 -41.09 24.93
C ASN A 182 6.89 -40.52 25.04
N ALA A 183 6.68 -39.30 24.55
CA ALA A 183 5.35 -38.69 24.49
C ALA A 183 4.38 -39.50 23.63
N LEU A 184 4.80 -39.97 22.45
CA LEU A 184 3.95 -40.76 21.55
C LEU A 184 3.47 -42.06 22.22
N PHE A 185 4.38 -42.84 22.80
CA PHE A 185 4.00 -44.08 23.49
C PHE A 185 3.07 -43.83 24.67
N THR A 186 3.39 -42.82 25.49
CA THR A 186 2.54 -42.43 26.62
C THR A 186 1.15 -42.00 26.15
N TYR A 187 1.05 -41.27 25.03
CA TYR A 187 -0.21 -40.84 24.46
C TYR A 187 -1.03 -42.05 23.97
N LEU A 188 -0.42 -42.95 23.20
CA LEU A 188 -1.10 -44.13 22.64
C LEU A 188 -1.60 -45.09 23.72
N GLU A 189 -0.81 -45.31 24.77
CA GLU A 189 -1.21 -46.13 25.92
C GLU A 189 -2.42 -45.53 26.64
N LYS A 190 -2.40 -44.21 26.89
CA LYS A 190 -3.50 -43.50 27.57
C LYS A 190 -4.79 -43.45 26.76
N THR A 191 -4.69 -43.49 25.44
CA THR A 191 -5.81 -43.20 24.55
C THR A 191 -6.34 -44.42 23.81
N GLU A 192 -5.98 -45.65 24.22
CA GLU A 192 -6.29 -46.88 23.48
C GLU A 192 -5.95 -46.72 21.99
N GLU A 193 -4.67 -46.48 21.69
CA GLU A 193 -4.13 -46.25 20.34
C GLU A 193 -4.66 -44.96 19.68
N GLY A 194 -4.98 -43.94 20.47
CA GLY A 194 -5.52 -42.68 19.98
C GLY A 194 -7.04 -42.67 19.84
N THR A 195 -7.75 -43.76 20.09
CA THR A 195 -9.19 -43.89 19.80
C THR A 195 -10.12 -43.35 20.88
N LYS A 196 -9.74 -43.38 22.17
CA LYS A 196 -10.56 -42.86 23.29
C LYS A 196 -9.82 -41.79 24.11
N GLY A 197 -10.57 -40.79 24.59
CA GLY A 197 -10.06 -39.80 25.56
C GLY A 197 -8.93 -38.88 25.03
N GLY A 198 -8.75 -38.83 23.71
CA GLY A 198 -7.76 -37.97 23.06
C GLY A 198 -8.22 -36.51 22.94
N ILE A 199 -7.50 -35.75 22.10
CA ILE A 199 -7.67 -34.29 21.89
C ILE A 199 -9.07 -33.89 21.37
N ILE A 200 -9.91 -34.84 20.96
CA ILE A 200 -11.26 -34.66 20.39
C ILE A 200 -12.18 -35.78 20.87
#